data_AF-A0A8B6D4J1-F1
#
_entry.id   AF-A0A8B6D4J1-F1
#
_cell.length_a   1.000
_cell.length_b   1.000
_cell.length_c   1.000
_cell.angle_alpha   90.00
_cell.angle_beta   90.00
_cell.angle_gamma   90.00
#
_symmetry.space_group_name_H-M   'P 1'
#
loop_
_entity.id
_entity.type
_entity.pdbx_description
1 polymer ?
#
loop_
_entity_poly.entity_id
_entity_poly.type
_entity_poly.pdbx_seq_one_letter_code
_entity_poly.pdbx_strand_id
1 'polypeptide(L)'
;MIQELGNFYNYPTYTTLEVERHSEIEFPAVTICNLNSLSKSLVLNDSRVDNYYLSIGPRQIFGMYNEFNWSDPFYEQNGFFKNRTVEEILLEHKELHYGLFNSFMFDQTPYFYSEEYFSVELKPNGPCLTSNKTKIFKTSYTGSEYNFVMWLNVDRKNSYFGQWLGEGVQFTVHDKEEDPHFQGSSGYYIEPGHEYYGALRKYTQRRHNWYGVFFKHNLKLRVHFRKARKVNKGARRNKETIKN
;
A
#
# COMPACT_ATOMS: atom_id res chain seq x y z
N MET A 1 44.41 31.43 9.11
CA MET A 1 44.70 30.37 10.09
C MET A 1 43.56 30.17 11.10
N ILE A 2 43.17 31.16 11.92
CA ILE A 2 42.06 31.02 12.89
C ILE A 2 40.70 30.75 12.20
N GLN A 3 40.46 31.41 11.06
CA GLN A 3 39.22 31.28 10.30
C GLN A 3 39.06 29.89 9.63
N GLU A 4 40.16 29.27 9.22
CA GLU A 4 40.16 27.92 8.63
C GLU A 4 39.97 26.84 9.69
N LEU A 5 40.56 27.02 10.88
CA LEU A 5 40.28 26.19 12.05
C LEU A 5 38.81 26.26 12.47
N GLY A 6 38.23 27.48 12.48
CA GLY A 6 36.79 27.66 12.76
C GLY A 6 35.91 26.92 11.74
N ASN A 7 36.23 27.00 10.45
CA ASN A 7 35.51 26.27 9.40
C ASN A 7 35.67 24.75 9.49
N PHE A 8 36.83 24.25 9.92
CA PHE A 8 37.05 22.83 10.14
C PHE A 8 36.16 22.26 11.27
N TYR A 9 36.05 22.97 12.40
CA TYR A 9 35.18 22.58 13.51
C TYR A 9 33.68 22.81 13.27
N ASN A 10 33.31 23.50 12.18
CA ASN A 10 31.92 23.63 11.74
C ASN A 10 31.43 22.40 10.94
N TYR A 11 32.32 21.43 10.68
CA TYR A 11 31.98 20.17 9.99
C TYR A 11 31.18 20.37 8.68
N PRO A 12 31.67 21.20 7.74
CA PRO A 12 30.94 21.47 6.51
C PRO A 12 30.75 20.16 5.73
N THR A 13 29.53 19.93 5.26
CA THR A 13 29.18 18.77 4.44
C THR A 13 28.95 19.22 3.00
N TYR A 14 29.40 18.41 2.05
CA TYR A 14 29.09 18.58 0.63
C TYR A 14 28.32 17.36 0.13
N THR A 15 27.45 17.57 -0.87
CA THR A 15 26.66 16.49 -1.48
C THR A 15 27.14 16.27 -2.90
N THR A 16 27.61 15.07 -3.20
CA THR A 16 27.91 14.63 -4.57
C THR A 16 26.69 13.91 -5.13
N LEU A 17 26.27 14.30 -6.34
CA LEU A 17 25.19 13.64 -7.07
C LEU A 17 25.77 12.88 -8.24
N GLU A 18 25.55 11.57 -8.26
CA GLU A 18 25.95 10.68 -9.34
C GLU A 18 24.73 9.98 -9.92
N VAL A 19 24.69 9.83 -11.24
CA VAL A 19 23.63 9.13 -11.95
C VAL A 19 24.23 7.96 -12.68
N GLU A 20 24.06 6.78 -12.10
CA GLU A 20 24.49 5.52 -12.70
C GLU A 20 23.36 4.92 -13.56
N ARG A 21 23.74 4.33 -14.70
CA ARG A 21 22.84 3.51 -15.52
C ARG A 21 23.27 2.07 -15.38
N HIS A 22 22.33 1.22 -14.97
CA HIS A 22 22.53 -0.20 -14.79
C HIS A 22 21.76 -0.94 -15.90
N SER A 23 22.35 -2.00 -16.45
CA SER A 23 21.69 -2.86 -17.45
C SER A 23 20.61 -3.75 -16.83
N GLU A 24 20.71 -4.02 -15.53
CA GLU A 24 19.75 -4.79 -14.74
C GLU A 24 19.68 -4.17 -13.35
N ILE A 25 18.47 -4.01 -12.81
CA ILE A 25 18.24 -3.50 -11.45
C ILE A 25 17.28 -4.43 -10.73
N GLU A 26 17.57 -4.72 -9.46
CA GLU A 26 16.61 -5.39 -8.58
C GLU A 26 15.36 -4.52 -8.41
N PHE A 27 14.21 -5.10 -8.72
CA PHE A 27 12.93 -4.45 -8.51
C PHE A 27 12.73 -4.22 -7.00
N PRO A 28 12.07 -3.15 -6.55
CA PRO A 28 11.82 -2.97 -5.12
C PRO A 28 10.77 -3.96 -4.59
N ALA A 29 10.60 -4.02 -3.26
CA ALA A 29 9.47 -4.70 -2.66
C ALA A 29 8.22 -3.81 -2.76
N VAL A 30 7.07 -4.44 -3.00
CA VAL A 30 5.78 -3.76 -3.05
C VAL A 30 4.87 -4.42 -2.02
N THR A 31 4.50 -3.70 -0.97
CA THR A 31 3.50 -4.17 0.00
C THR A 31 2.16 -3.52 -0.27
N ILE A 32 1.13 -4.35 -0.25
CA ILE A 32 -0.23 -3.98 -0.60
C ILE A 32 -1.17 -4.50 0.49
N CYS A 33 -2.01 -3.61 1.01
CA CYS A 33 -3.03 -3.90 2.00
C CYS A 33 -4.40 -3.58 1.42
N ASN A 34 -5.34 -4.51 1.54
CA ASN A 34 -6.75 -4.18 1.38
C ASN A 34 -7.15 -3.23 2.52
N LEU A 35 -7.84 -2.14 2.20
CA LEU A 35 -8.38 -1.25 3.24
C LEU A 35 -9.70 -1.76 3.81
N ASN A 36 -10.33 -2.72 3.12
CA ASN A 36 -11.45 -3.45 3.68
C ASN A 36 -10.94 -4.34 4.80
N SER A 37 -11.29 -3.98 6.03
CA SER A 37 -10.83 -4.72 7.20
C SER A 37 -11.63 -6.01 7.41
N LEU A 38 -12.90 -6.07 7.00
CA LEU A 38 -13.78 -7.18 7.39
C LEU A 38 -14.68 -7.62 6.25
N SER A 39 -14.90 -8.94 6.20
CA SER A 39 -15.81 -9.58 5.26
C SER A 39 -17.24 -9.51 5.80
N LYS A 40 -18.20 -9.00 5.02
CA LYS A 40 -19.62 -8.97 5.43
C LYS A 40 -20.14 -10.35 5.80
N SER A 41 -19.65 -11.40 5.13
CA SER A 41 -20.03 -12.78 5.42
C SER A 41 -19.63 -13.26 6.82
N LEU A 42 -18.62 -12.64 7.44
CA LEU A 42 -18.11 -13.01 8.76
C LEU A 42 -18.61 -12.08 9.87
N VAL A 43 -19.27 -10.98 9.50
CA VAL A 43 -19.79 -10.01 10.46
C VAL A 43 -21.21 -10.41 10.86
N LEU A 44 -21.47 -10.41 12.17
CA LEU A 44 -22.80 -10.66 12.72
C LEU A 44 -23.76 -9.56 12.27
N ASN A 45 -24.95 -9.95 11.82
CA ASN A 45 -25.99 -9.03 11.37
C ASN A 45 -26.73 -8.40 12.57
N ASP A 46 -26.05 -7.52 13.31
CA ASP A 46 -26.59 -6.81 14.46
C ASP A 46 -26.05 -5.37 14.50
N SER A 47 -26.94 -4.39 14.64
CA SER A 47 -26.59 -2.96 14.68
C SER A 47 -25.57 -2.56 15.76
N ARG A 48 -25.44 -3.34 16.84
CA ARG A 48 -24.44 -3.12 17.89
C ARG A 48 -23.01 -3.35 17.39
N VAL A 49 -22.86 -4.21 16.37
CA VAL A 49 -21.58 -4.50 15.76
C VAL A 49 -21.06 -3.31 14.97
N ASP A 50 -21.95 -2.59 14.28
CA ASP A 50 -21.65 -1.33 13.62
C ASP A 50 -21.06 -0.32 14.63
N ASN A 51 -21.72 -0.19 15.79
CA ASN A 51 -21.28 0.70 16.86
C ASN A 51 -19.91 0.32 17.43
N TYR A 52 -19.62 -0.98 17.55
CA TYR A 52 -18.31 -1.46 17.99
C TYR A 52 -17.19 -1.06 17.01
N TYR A 53 -17.35 -1.35 15.73
CA TYR A 53 -16.28 -1.06 14.76
C TYR A 53 -16.08 0.44 14.53
N LEU A 54 -17.16 1.23 14.60
CA LEU A 54 -17.06 2.70 14.57
C LEU A 54 -16.43 3.28 15.83
N SER A 55 -16.61 2.62 16.99
CA SER A 55 -16.01 3.05 18.25
C SER A 55 -14.50 2.78 18.25
N ILE A 56 -14.02 1.60 17.86
CA ILE A 56 -12.57 1.30 17.89
C ILE A 56 -11.75 1.96 16.76
N GLY A 57 -12.40 2.68 15.83
CA GLY A 57 -11.72 3.35 14.73
C GLY A 57 -10.99 4.65 15.13
N PRO A 58 -10.05 5.14 14.31
CA PRO A 58 -9.29 6.37 14.59
C PRO A 58 -10.18 7.63 14.59
N ARG A 59 -11.44 7.55 14.15
CA ARG A 59 -12.41 8.66 14.24
C ARG A 59 -13.02 8.84 15.64
N GLN A 60 -12.83 7.90 16.57
CA GLN A 60 -13.20 8.12 17.98
C GLN A 60 -12.45 9.33 18.56
N ILE A 61 -11.23 9.60 18.06
CA ILE A 61 -10.40 10.76 18.44
C ILE A 61 -11.10 12.10 18.14
N PHE A 62 -12.04 12.13 17.18
CA PHE A 62 -12.77 13.35 16.81
C PHE A 62 -14.15 13.49 17.49
N GLY A 63 -14.49 12.61 18.45
CA GLY A 63 -15.69 12.76 19.28
C GLY A 63 -17.03 12.72 18.53
N MET A 64 -17.06 12.20 17.29
CA MET A 64 -18.26 12.18 16.44
C MET A 64 -19.20 10.99 16.68
N TYR A 65 -18.81 10.01 17.50
CA TYR A 65 -19.64 8.84 17.82
C TYR A 65 -19.93 8.78 19.32
N ASN A 66 -21.23 8.78 19.64
CA ASN A 66 -21.77 8.77 21.00
C ASN A 66 -21.46 7.46 21.74
N GLU A 67 -21.31 7.60 23.06
CA GLU A 67 -21.39 6.62 24.16
C GLU A 67 -21.51 5.14 23.75
N PHE A 68 -20.37 4.54 23.36
CA PHE A 68 -20.27 3.10 23.23
C PHE A 68 -20.35 2.46 24.63
N ASN A 69 -21.36 1.60 24.87
CA ASN A 69 -21.49 0.88 26.13
C ASN A 69 -20.54 -0.34 26.17
N TRP A 70 -19.34 -0.13 26.69
CA TRP A 70 -18.33 -1.19 26.87
C TRP A 70 -18.78 -2.33 27.81
N SER A 71 -19.82 -2.10 28.61
CA SER A 71 -20.35 -3.07 29.58
C SER A 71 -21.57 -3.85 29.07
N ASP A 72 -21.98 -3.69 27.80
CA ASP A 72 -23.05 -4.51 27.21
C ASP A 72 -22.59 -5.98 27.11
N PRO A 73 -23.28 -6.94 27.76
CA PRO A 73 -22.92 -8.37 27.73
C PRO A 73 -22.86 -8.96 26.32
N PHE A 74 -23.53 -8.35 25.34
CA PHE A 74 -23.48 -8.76 23.94
C PHE A 74 -22.04 -8.87 23.41
N TYR A 75 -21.17 -7.90 23.72
CA TYR A 75 -19.82 -7.89 23.16
C TYR A 75 -18.94 -8.99 23.74
N GLU A 76 -19.07 -9.25 25.04
CA GLU A 76 -18.34 -10.33 25.70
C GLU A 76 -18.83 -11.71 25.23
N GLN A 77 -20.15 -11.91 25.15
CA GLN A 77 -20.76 -13.17 24.70
C GLN A 77 -20.40 -13.50 23.24
N ASN A 78 -20.21 -12.49 22.39
CA ASN A 78 -19.81 -12.65 20.99
C ASN A 78 -18.30 -12.52 20.77
N GLY A 79 -17.49 -12.51 21.83
CA GLY A 79 -16.03 -12.61 21.73
C GLY A 79 -15.29 -11.36 21.25
N PHE A 80 -15.92 -10.18 21.26
CA PHE A 80 -15.30 -8.93 20.79
C PHE A 80 -14.09 -8.48 21.62
N PHE A 81 -14.01 -8.93 22.88
CA PHE A 81 -12.89 -8.64 23.80
C PHE A 81 -11.93 -9.81 23.97
N LYS A 82 -12.16 -10.92 23.25
CA LYS A 82 -11.26 -12.08 23.30
C LYS A 82 -9.93 -11.71 22.64
N ASN A 83 -8.82 -12.04 23.31
CA ASN A 83 -7.50 -11.97 22.70
C ASN A 83 -7.46 -12.91 21.49
N ARG A 84 -7.12 -12.37 20.33
CA ARG A 84 -7.02 -13.13 19.08
C ARG A 84 -5.60 -13.57 18.83
N THR A 85 -5.44 -14.78 18.30
CA THR A 85 -4.13 -15.22 17.77
C THR A 85 -3.91 -14.69 16.36
N VAL A 86 -2.66 -14.73 15.91
CA VAL A 86 -2.27 -14.33 14.55
C VAL A 86 -2.99 -15.18 13.50
N GLU A 87 -3.14 -16.47 13.76
CA GLU A 87 -3.79 -17.42 12.87
C GLU A 87 -5.30 -17.14 12.74
N GLU A 88 -5.97 -16.80 13.85
CA GLU A 88 -7.38 -16.40 13.84
C GLU A 88 -7.59 -15.15 12.96
N ILE A 89 -6.73 -14.13 13.10
CA ILE A 89 -6.78 -12.91 12.29
C ILE A 89 -6.57 -13.23 10.80
N LEU A 90 -5.56 -14.04 10.47
CA LEU A 90 -5.28 -14.42 9.08
C LEU A 90 -6.42 -15.21 8.46
N LEU A 91 -7.08 -16.08 9.23
CA LEU A 91 -8.21 -16.86 8.77
C LEU A 91 -9.44 -15.98 8.47
N GLU A 92 -9.77 -15.04 9.37
CA GLU A 92 -10.86 -14.08 9.18
C GLU A 92 -10.68 -13.22 7.92
N HIS A 93 -9.44 -12.85 7.64
CA HIS A 93 -9.10 -11.98 6.52
C HIS A 93 -8.77 -12.75 5.25
N LYS A 94 -8.81 -14.09 5.28
CA LYS A 94 -8.36 -14.93 4.17
C LYS A 94 -9.11 -14.59 2.87
N GLU A 95 -10.42 -14.54 2.91
CA GLU A 95 -11.24 -14.28 1.72
C GLU A 95 -10.97 -12.90 1.10
N LEU A 96 -10.84 -11.85 1.93
CA LEU A 96 -10.62 -10.49 1.44
C LEU A 96 -9.21 -10.23 0.93
N HIS A 97 -8.20 -10.93 1.48
CA HIS A 97 -6.80 -10.66 1.17
C HIS A 97 -6.23 -11.63 0.15
N TYR A 98 -6.62 -12.90 0.16
CA TYR A 98 -6.28 -13.83 -0.92
C TYR A 98 -7.16 -13.56 -2.15
N GLY A 99 -8.44 -13.20 -1.95
CA GLY A 99 -9.33 -12.80 -3.05
C GLY A 99 -8.96 -11.46 -3.70
N LEU A 100 -8.10 -10.66 -3.06
CA LEU A 100 -7.57 -9.42 -3.63
C LEU A 100 -6.67 -9.68 -4.85
N PHE A 101 -6.03 -10.85 -4.93
CA PHE A 101 -5.01 -11.17 -5.92
C PHE A 101 -5.38 -12.39 -6.76
N ASN A 102 -5.65 -12.15 -8.04
CA ASN A 102 -5.83 -13.23 -9.01
C ASN A 102 -4.55 -13.51 -9.81
N SER A 103 -3.87 -12.46 -10.27
CA SER A 103 -2.65 -12.57 -11.07
C SER A 103 -1.87 -11.25 -11.12
N PHE A 104 -0.60 -11.35 -11.50
CA PHE A 104 0.24 -10.20 -11.82
C PHE A 104 1.10 -10.53 -13.04
N MET A 105 1.65 -9.51 -13.70
CA MET A 105 2.70 -9.66 -14.69
C MET A 105 3.99 -9.05 -14.17
N PHE A 106 5.09 -9.75 -14.41
CA PHE A 106 6.43 -9.21 -14.26
C PHE A 106 7.15 -9.29 -15.60
N ASP A 107 7.58 -8.15 -16.16
CA ASP A 107 8.23 -8.06 -17.48
C ASP A 107 7.50 -8.85 -18.57
N GLN A 108 6.19 -8.59 -18.71
CA GLN A 108 5.26 -9.25 -19.65
C GLN A 108 5.07 -10.75 -19.43
N THR A 109 5.69 -11.34 -18.41
CA THR A 109 5.48 -12.74 -18.02
C THR A 109 4.35 -12.80 -17.00
N PRO A 110 3.26 -13.55 -17.27
CA PRO A 110 2.16 -13.68 -16.32
C PRO A 110 2.52 -14.66 -15.20
N TYR A 111 2.14 -14.30 -13.98
CA TYR A 111 2.30 -15.10 -12.78
C TYR A 111 0.97 -15.18 -12.03
N PHE A 112 0.73 -16.34 -11.43
CA PHE A 112 -0.36 -16.54 -10.48
C PHE A 112 0.11 -16.27 -9.06
N TYR A 113 -0.83 -15.93 -8.19
CA TYR A 113 -0.54 -15.82 -6.77
C TYR A 113 0.05 -17.14 -6.23
N SER A 114 1.15 -17.02 -5.50
CA SER A 114 1.80 -18.10 -4.77
C SER A 114 2.60 -17.49 -3.62
N GLU A 115 2.73 -18.23 -2.53
CA GLU A 115 3.58 -17.87 -1.38
C GLU A 115 5.06 -17.75 -1.76
N GLU A 116 5.46 -18.28 -2.93
CA GLU A 116 6.79 -18.06 -3.50
C GLU A 116 7.02 -16.58 -3.91
N TYR A 117 5.98 -15.90 -4.39
CA TYR A 117 6.08 -14.54 -4.94
C TYR A 117 5.62 -13.46 -3.97
N PHE A 118 4.71 -13.80 -3.06
CA PHE A 118 4.15 -12.89 -2.07
C PHE A 118 4.18 -13.49 -0.67
N SER A 119 4.72 -12.74 0.28
CA SER A 119 4.63 -13.06 1.71
C SER A 119 3.50 -12.28 2.37
N VAL A 120 2.76 -12.92 3.26
CA VAL A 120 1.75 -12.26 4.09
C VAL A 120 2.40 -11.64 5.32
N GLU A 121 2.09 -10.38 5.60
CA GLU A 121 2.58 -9.64 6.77
C GLU A 121 1.42 -8.96 7.48
N LEU A 122 1.31 -9.14 8.80
CA LEU A 122 0.31 -8.43 9.59
C LEU A 122 0.75 -6.98 9.83
N LYS A 123 -0.16 -6.04 9.53
CA LYS A 123 0.01 -4.60 9.75
C LYS A 123 -1.20 -4.06 10.51
N PRO A 124 -1.15 -2.82 11.01
CA PRO A 124 -2.29 -2.23 11.74
C PRO A 124 -3.60 -2.20 10.94
N ASN A 125 -3.52 -2.25 9.61
CA ASN A 125 -4.69 -2.25 8.72
C ASN A 125 -5.20 -3.67 8.38
N GLY A 126 -4.60 -4.71 8.97
CA GLY A 126 -4.86 -6.12 8.63
C GLY A 126 -3.67 -6.78 7.92
N PRO A 127 -3.87 -7.98 7.36
CA PRO A 127 -2.84 -8.65 6.58
C PRO A 127 -2.52 -7.89 5.30
N CYS A 128 -1.26 -7.88 4.91
CA CYS A 128 -0.80 -7.25 3.69
C CYS A 128 0.07 -8.23 2.92
N LEU A 129 0.08 -8.10 1.60
CA LEU A 129 0.91 -8.92 0.73
C LEU A 129 2.12 -8.12 0.29
N THR A 130 3.31 -8.66 0.55
CA THR A 130 4.57 -8.07 0.13
C THR A 130 5.21 -8.92 -0.95
N SER A 131 5.43 -8.33 -2.12
CA SER A 131 6.18 -8.99 -3.20
C SER A 131 7.68 -8.95 -2.93
N ASN A 132 8.42 -9.79 -3.65
CA ASN A 132 9.86 -9.66 -3.79
C ASN A 132 10.69 -9.86 -2.50
N LYS A 133 10.12 -10.56 -1.49
CA LYS A 133 10.85 -10.95 -0.28
C LYS A 133 11.55 -12.30 -0.44
N THR A 134 10.81 -13.32 -0.84
CA THR A 134 11.29 -14.68 -1.07
C THR A 134 11.99 -14.78 -2.42
N LYS A 135 11.25 -14.55 -3.51
CA LYS A 135 11.80 -14.57 -4.87
C LYS A 135 12.20 -13.17 -5.33
N ILE A 136 13.45 -13.03 -5.78
CA ILE A 136 13.99 -11.75 -6.22
C ILE A 136 13.60 -11.50 -7.68
N PHE A 137 12.94 -10.37 -7.93
CA PHE A 137 12.66 -9.87 -9.26
C PHE A 137 13.72 -8.86 -9.68
N LYS A 138 14.19 -8.99 -10.92
CA LYS A 138 15.12 -8.05 -11.54
C LYS A 138 14.60 -7.67 -12.91
N THR A 139 14.80 -6.42 -13.29
CA THR A 139 14.34 -5.88 -14.56
C THR A 139 15.48 -5.18 -15.28
N SER A 140 15.50 -5.36 -16.60
CA SER A 140 16.34 -4.60 -17.54
C SER A 140 15.50 -3.63 -18.39
N TYR A 141 14.18 -3.64 -18.22
CA TYR A 141 13.24 -2.92 -19.07
C TYR A 141 12.63 -1.71 -18.35
N THR A 142 12.25 -0.71 -19.13
CA THR A 142 11.53 0.46 -18.62
C THR A 142 10.28 0.68 -19.46
N GLY A 143 9.24 1.26 -18.87
CA GLY A 143 7.94 1.45 -19.51
C GLY A 143 6.80 0.88 -18.68
N SER A 144 5.58 1.27 -19.02
CA SER A 144 4.37 0.89 -18.28
C SER A 144 3.89 -0.53 -18.55
N GLU A 145 4.35 -1.15 -19.64
CA GLU A 145 3.99 -2.52 -20.04
C GLU A 145 5.01 -3.56 -19.51
N TYR A 146 6.13 -3.08 -19.01
CA TYR A 146 7.22 -3.87 -18.43
C TYR A 146 7.27 -3.61 -16.93
N ASN A 147 8.01 -4.43 -16.19
CA ASN A 147 8.05 -4.45 -14.72
C ASN A 147 6.76 -5.01 -14.15
N PHE A 148 6.12 -4.33 -13.20
CA PHE A 148 5.11 -4.91 -12.34
C PHE A 148 3.71 -4.36 -12.67
N VAL A 149 2.86 -5.24 -13.18
CA VAL A 149 1.46 -4.93 -13.49
C VAL A 149 0.55 -5.87 -12.71
N MET A 150 -0.50 -5.33 -12.10
CA MET A 150 -1.41 -6.13 -11.28
C MET A 150 -2.86 -5.72 -11.46
N TRP A 151 -3.72 -6.72 -11.35
CA TRP A 151 -5.16 -6.54 -11.32
C TRP A 151 -5.66 -6.96 -9.96
N LEU A 152 -6.19 -5.98 -9.23
CA LEU A 152 -6.63 -6.15 -7.86
C LEU A 152 -8.16 -6.21 -7.82
N ASN A 153 -8.69 -7.19 -7.09
CA ASN A 153 -10.12 -7.30 -6.82
C ASN A 153 -10.42 -6.93 -5.37
N VAL A 154 -10.81 -5.68 -5.13
CA VAL A 154 -11.07 -5.16 -3.78
C VAL A 154 -12.31 -5.80 -3.12
N ASP A 155 -13.11 -6.57 -3.86
CA ASP A 155 -14.35 -7.22 -3.40
C ASP A 155 -15.29 -6.29 -2.61
N ARG A 156 -15.70 -5.20 -3.26
CA ARG A 156 -16.60 -4.18 -2.70
C ARG A 156 -17.97 -4.72 -2.25
N LYS A 157 -18.39 -5.87 -2.78
CA LYS A 157 -19.69 -6.44 -2.40
C LYS A 157 -19.63 -7.02 -0.99
N ASN A 158 -18.51 -7.67 -0.68
CA ASN A 158 -18.26 -8.33 0.59
C ASN A 158 -17.50 -7.44 1.59
N SER A 159 -17.22 -6.18 1.27
CA SER A 159 -16.49 -5.26 2.15
C SER A 159 -17.36 -4.69 3.26
N TYR A 160 -16.96 -4.86 4.51
CA TYR A 160 -17.58 -4.25 5.68
C TYR A 160 -16.64 -3.21 6.28
N PHE A 161 -17.22 -2.12 6.81
CA PHE A 161 -16.42 -1.05 7.40
C PHE A 161 -15.79 -1.53 8.71
N GLY A 162 -14.48 -1.35 8.84
CA GLY A 162 -13.77 -1.68 10.07
C GLY A 162 -13.35 -0.42 10.82
N GLN A 163 -12.17 -0.48 11.42
CA GLN A 163 -11.48 0.71 11.94
C GLN A 163 -11.27 1.75 10.82
N TRP A 164 -11.09 1.31 9.58
CA TRP A 164 -10.95 2.19 8.42
C TRP A 164 -12.23 2.23 7.60
N LEU A 165 -12.68 3.43 7.25
CA LEU A 165 -13.89 3.67 6.44
C LEU A 165 -13.58 3.76 4.93
N GLY A 166 -12.35 3.46 4.52
CA GLY A 166 -11.91 3.58 3.13
C GLY A 166 -12.13 2.28 2.36
N GLU A 167 -12.68 2.37 1.15
CA GLU A 167 -12.72 1.26 0.20
C GLU A 167 -11.58 1.39 -0.80
N GLY A 168 -10.71 0.39 -0.87
CA GLY A 168 -9.62 0.42 -1.84
C GLY A 168 -8.40 -0.31 -1.33
N VAL A 169 -7.25 0.10 -1.83
CA VAL A 169 -5.99 -0.53 -1.53
C VAL A 169 -5.00 0.53 -1.13
N GLN A 170 -4.29 0.27 -0.03
CA GLN A 170 -3.10 1.03 0.31
C GLN A 170 -1.88 0.23 -0.10
N PHE A 171 -0.91 0.86 -0.75
CA PHE A 171 0.34 0.20 -1.07
C PHE A 171 1.53 1.11 -0.77
N THR A 172 2.70 0.49 -0.61
CA THR A 172 3.98 1.18 -0.42
C THR A 172 5.05 0.44 -1.21
N VAL A 173 6.05 1.18 -1.65
CA VAL A 173 7.21 0.62 -2.35
C VAL A 173 8.45 0.95 -1.54
N HIS A 174 9.22 -0.07 -1.20
CA HIS A 174 10.31 0.03 -0.23
C HIS A 174 11.46 -0.91 -0.58
N ASP A 175 12.59 -0.74 0.10
CA ASP A 175 13.69 -1.72 0.02
C ASP A 175 13.24 -3.07 0.59
N LYS A 176 13.78 -4.17 0.06
CA LYS A 176 13.45 -5.54 0.47
C LYS A 176 13.61 -5.78 1.98
N GLU A 177 14.63 -5.18 2.57
CA GLU A 177 14.98 -5.30 3.99
C GLU A 177 14.24 -4.29 4.88
N GLU A 178 13.57 -3.31 4.29
CA GLU A 178 12.82 -2.28 5.01
C GLU A 178 11.42 -2.80 5.35
N ASP A 179 10.94 -2.48 6.57
CA ASP A 179 9.56 -2.75 6.94
C ASP A 179 8.62 -1.78 6.19
N PRO A 180 7.52 -2.25 5.58
CA PRO A 180 6.63 -1.38 4.83
C PRO A 180 5.94 -0.35 5.73
N HIS A 181 6.34 0.90 5.57
CA HIS A 181 5.72 2.03 6.26
C HIS A 181 4.59 2.62 5.42
N PHE A 182 3.37 2.52 5.93
CA PHE A 182 2.15 3.07 5.31
C PHE A 182 1.80 4.49 5.75
N GLN A 183 2.36 4.94 6.87
CA GLN A 183 2.08 6.26 7.43
C GLN A 183 3.06 7.32 6.88
N GLY A 184 2.56 8.53 6.66
CA GLY A 184 3.37 9.65 6.16
C GLY A 184 3.52 9.66 4.64
N SER A 185 4.76 9.80 4.13
CA SER A 185 5.05 10.08 2.72
C SER A 185 5.29 8.86 1.82
N SER A 186 5.24 7.64 2.35
CA SER A 186 5.57 6.39 1.64
C SER A 186 4.35 5.57 1.24
N GLY A 187 3.25 5.66 2.00
CA GLY A 187 2.00 4.99 1.69
C GLY A 187 1.17 5.76 0.67
N TYR A 188 0.67 5.05 -0.33
CA TYR A 188 -0.22 5.59 -1.35
C TYR A 188 -1.55 4.85 -1.32
N TYR A 189 -2.62 5.58 -1.61
CA TYR A 189 -3.97 5.04 -1.69
C TYR A 189 -4.42 4.95 -3.15
N ILE A 190 -5.02 3.82 -3.49
CA ILE A 190 -5.59 3.52 -4.80
C ILE A 190 -7.07 3.24 -4.63
N GLU A 191 -7.90 4.02 -5.30
CA GLU A 191 -9.34 3.77 -5.35
C GLU A 191 -9.67 2.73 -6.45
N PRO A 192 -10.68 1.89 -6.24
CA PRO A 192 -11.08 0.92 -7.26
C PRO A 192 -11.66 1.62 -8.51
N GLY A 193 -11.58 0.93 -9.65
CA GLY A 193 -12.19 1.38 -10.91
C GLY A 193 -11.33 2.29 -11.79
N HIS A 194 -10.06 2.47 -11.46
CA HIS A 194 -9.10 3.23 -12.27
C HIS A 194 -7.78 2.46 -12.45
N GLU A 195 -7.08 2.80 -13.52
CA GLU A 195 -5.70 2.37 -13.74
C GLU A 195 -4.74 3.44 -13.22
N TYR A 196 -3.69 2.96 -12.55
CA TYR A 196 -2.70 3.77 -11.88
C TYR A 196 -1.32 3.36 -12.40
N TYR A 197 -0.59 4.34 -12.93
CA TYR A 197 0.79 4.15 -13.36
C TYR A 197 1.72 4.76 -12.34
N GLY A 198 2.69 4.00 -11.85
CA GLY A 198 3.73 4.49 -10.95
C GLY A 198 5.09 4.46 -11.65
N ALA A 199 5.66 5.62 -11.95
CA ALA A 199 7.04 5.70 -12.41
C ALA A 199 7.99 5.63 -11.20
N LEU A 200 8.92 4.68 -11.22
CA LEU A 200 9.87 4.43 -10.13
C LEU A 200 11.28 4.87 -10.54
N ARG A 201 12.02 5.47 -9.60
CA ARG A 201 13.44 5.76 -9.75
C ARG A 201 14.18 5.40 -8.45
N LYS A 202 15.16 4.52 -8.55
CA LYS A 202 16.04 4.16 -7.43
C LYS A 202 16.96 5.34 -7.09
N TYR A 203 17.01 5.67 -5.80
CA TYR A 203 17.95 6.65 -5.24
C TYR A 203 18.66 6.01 -4.05
N THR A 204 19.98 6.10 -4.04
CA THR A 204 20.81 5.62 -2.94
C THR A 204 21.47 6.81 -2.27
N GLN A 205 21.18 7.02 -0.99
CA GLN A 205 21.83 8.07 -0.20
C GLN A 205 22.94 7.46 0.66
N ARG A 206 24.17 7.96 0.50
CA ARG A 206 25.26 7.66 1.43
C ARG A 206 25.52 8.90 2.28
N ARG A 207 25.55 8.74 3.60
CA ARG A 207 25.88 9.81 4.54
C ARG A 207 27.16 9.45 5.28
N HIS A 208 28.18 10.27 5.07
CA HIS A 208 29.42 10.20 5.82
C HIS A 208 29.28 11.12 7.04
N ASN A 209 29.59 10.61 8.24
CA ASN A 209 29.77 11.46 9.42
C ASN A 209 31.17 11.26 10.01
N TRP A 210 31.53 12.07 11.01
CA TRP A 210 32.86 12.07 11.61
C TRP A 210 33.21 10.79 12.41
N TYR A 211 32.23 9.99 12.79
CA TYR A 211 32.40 8.70 13.48
C TYR A 211 32.41 7.50 12.51
N GLY A 212 32.22 7.72 11.21
CA GLY A 212 32.23 6.67 10.18
C GLY A 212 31.13 6.82 9.12
N VAL A 213 31.01 5.81 8.27
CA VAL A 213 29.94 5.74 7.27
C VAL A 213 28.70 5.14 7.93
N PHE A 214 27.65 5.95 8.11
CA PHE A 214 26.33 5.39 8.42
C PHE A 214 25.65 5.02 7.10
N PHE A 215 25.68 3.73 6.77
CA PHE A 215 24.83 3.19 5.70
C PHE A 215 23.40 3.20 6.21
N LYS A 216 22.65 4.25 5.90
CA LYS A 216 21.19 4.19 5.94
C LYS A 216 20.71 4.09 4.50
N HIS A 217 20.52 2.87 4.02
CA HIS A 217 19.80 2.59 2.78
C HIS A 217 18.37 3.11 2.98
N ASN A 218 18.15 4.37 2.65
CA ASN A 218 16.81 4.93 2.54
C ASN A 218 16.53 5.00 1.05
N LEU A 219 15.98 3.94 0.48
CA LEU A 219 15.42 3.99 -0.85
C LEU A 219 14.16 4.84 -0.81
N LYS A 220 14.30 6.13 -1.12
CA LYS A 220 13.14 6.99 -1.36
C LYS A 220 12.67 6.81 -2.78
N LEU A 221 11.71 5.91 -2.97
CA LEU A 221 10.98 5.78 -4.22
C LEU A 221 9.91 6.86 -4.31
N ARG A 222 10.13 7.80 -5.24
CA ARG A 222 9.08 8.75 -5.61
C ARG A 222 8.22 8.08 -6.67
N VAL A 223 6.97 7.78 -6.32
CA VAL A 223 6.01 7.18 -7.24
C VAL A 223 5.12 8.28 -7.80
N HIS A 224 5.15 8.47 -9.11
CA HIS A 224 4.29 9.44 -9.78
C HIS A 224 3.05 8.76 -10.33
N PHE A 225 1.89 8.98 -9.70
CA PHE A 225 0.61 8.51 -10.20
C PHE A 225 -0.02 9.46 -11.20
N ARG A 226 -0.45 8.91 -12.34
CA ARG A 226 -1.39 9.56 -13.23
C ARG A 226 -2.65 8.72 -13.30
N LYS A 227 -3.78 9.33 -12.92
CA LYS A 227 -5.11 8.75 -13.10
C LYS A 227 -5.49 8.84 -14.58
N ALA A 228 -5.70 7.70 -15.23
CA ALA A 228 -6.24 7.67 -16.57
C ALA A 228 -7.70 8.17 -16.57
N ARG A 229 -8.01 9.24 -17.30
CA ARG A 229 -9.41 9.65 -17.52
C ARG A 229 -10.00 8.79 -18.63
N LYS A 230 -11.16 8.17 -18.39
CA LYS A 230 -11.99 7.60 -19.45
C LYS A 230 -12.27 8.68 -20.49
N VAL A 231 -11.71 8.54 -21.68
CA VAL A 231 -12.14 9.32 -22.84
C VAL A 231 -13.47 8.73 -23.28
N ASN A 232 -14.57 9.34 -22.84
CA ASN A 232 -15.86 9.08 -23.47
C ASN A 232 -15.76 9.57 -24.92
N LYS A 233 -15.51 8.65 -25.85
CA LYS A 233 -15.79 8.87 -27.28
C LYS A 233 -17.31 8.89 -27.46
N GLY A 234 -17.93 9.97 -27.00
CA GLY A 234 -19.31 10.30 -27.30
C GLY A 234 -19.42 10.61 -28.79
N ALA A 235 -20.14 9.76 -29.52
CA ALA A 235 -20.47 9.92 -30.91
C ALA A 235 -21.06 11.32 -31.18
N ARG A 236 -20.33 12.15 -31.92
CA ARG A 236 -20.93 13.28 -32.64
C ARG A 236 -21.85 12.70 -33.72
N ARG A 237 -23.14 12.56 -33.42
CA ARG A 237 -24.18 12.45 -34.45
C ARG A 237 -24.23 13.79 -35.18
N ASN A 238 -23.69 13.82 -36.40
CA ASN A 238 -24.03 14.85 -37.38
C ASN A 238 -25.54 14.74 -37.66
N LYS A 239 -26.32 15.72 -37.23
CA LYS A 239 -27.64 16.00 -37.80
C LYS A 239 -27.41 16.96 -38.97
N GLU A 240 -27.18 16.41 -40.15
CA GLU A 240 -27.45 17.14 -41.39
C GLU A 240 -28.97 17.35 -41.47
N THR A 241 -29.38 18.62 -41.44
CA THR A 241 -30.76 19.03 -41.63
C THR A 241 -30.90 19.34 -43.12
N ILE A 242 -31.39 18.37 -43.89
CA ILE A 242 -31.86 18.62 -45.27
C ILE A 242 -33.23 19.29 -45.13
N LYS A 243 -33.32 20.57 -45.46
CA LYS A 243 -34.58 21.25 -45.75
C LYS A 243 -34.86 21.11 -47.24
N ASN A 244 -35.97 20.45 -47.57
CA ASN A 244 -36.75 20.72 -48.78
C ASN A 244 -37.90 21.65 -48.39
#